data_AF-A0A2B8B3T3-F1
#
_entry.id   AF-A0A2B8B3T3-F1
#
_cell.length_a   1.000
_cell.length_b   1.000
_cell.length_c   1.000
_cell.angle_alpha   90.00
_cell.angle_beta   90.00
_cell.angle_gamma   90.00
#
_symmetry.space_group_name_H-M   'P 1'
#
loop_
_entity.id
_entity.type
_entity.pdbx_description
1 polymer ?
#
loop_
_entity_poly.entity_id
_entity_poly.type
_entity_poly.pdbx_seq_one_letter_code
_entity_poly.pdbx_strand_id
1 'polypeptide(L)'
;MEKMLTLEEWAEAVFGAHPPHIATLRRWARESRIFPAPQLHGRSYYVLATARYIDPTKPIAPQINQGSPRRSSLADRIMKERGLGKTA
;
A
#
# COMPACT_ATOMS: atom_id res chain seq x y z
N MET A 1 -4.69 19.11 4.56
CA MET A 1 -4.00 18.98 5.85
C MET A 1 -4.03 17.51 6.20
N GLU A 2 -2.88 16.84 6.20
CA GLU A 2 -2.81 15.41 6.45
C GLU A 2 -2.97 15.14 7.96
N LYS A 3 -4.08 14.52 8.35
CA LYS A 3 -4.37 14.21 9.75
C LYS A 3 -3.46 13.07 10.21
N MET A 4 -2.64 13.32 11.22
CA MET A 4 -1.86 12.30 11.91
C MET A 4 -2.67 11.72 13.08
N LEU A 5 -2.62 10.41 13.22
CA LEU A 5 -3.31 9.62 14.25
C LEU A 5 -2.26 8.83 15.03
N THR A 6 -2.57 8.50 16.28
CA THR A 6 -1.82 7.48 17.00
C THR A 6 -2.02 6.09 16.37
N LEU A 7 -1.16 5.13 16.69
CA LEU A 7 -1.31 3.76 16.19
C LEU A 7 -2.66 3.13 16.57
N GLU A 8 -3.16 3.40 17.78
CA GLU A 8 -4.41 2.84 18.30
C GLU A 8 -5.62 3.42 17.55
N GLU A 9 -5.67 4.75 17.43
CA GLU A 9 -6.73 5.44 16.66
C GLU A 9 -6.73 5.02 15.17
N TRP A 10 -5.54 4.87 14.57
CA TRP A 10 -5.42 4.38 13.20
C TRP A 10 -5.93 2.94 13.07
N ALA A 11 -5.61 2.08 14.04
CA ALA A 11 -6.06 0.70 14.02
C ALA A 11 -7.58 0.57 14.21
N GLU A 12 -8.17 1.38 15.10
CA GLU A 12 -9.62 1.46 15.25
C GLU A 12 -10.30 1.96 13.97
N ALA A 13 -9.73 2.97 13.31
CA ALA A 13 -10.27 3.49 12.06
C ALA A 13 -10.19 2.48 10.90
N VAL A 14 -9.15 1.65 10.85
CA VAL A 14 -8.92 0.69 9.74
C VAL A 14 -9.59 -0.66 9.98
N PHE A 15 -9.54 -1.19 11.21
CA PHE A 15 -10.01 -2.54 11.56
C PHE A 15 -11.32 -2.55 12.34
N GLY A 16 -11.82 -1.39 12.77
CA GLY A 16 -13.09 -1.26 13.49
C GLY A 16 -13.07 -1.95 14.84
N ALA A 17 -14.05 -2.81 15.09
CA ALA A 17 -14.30 -3.44 16.40
C ALA A 17 -13.21 -4.45 16.85
N HIS A 18 -12.32 -4.88 15.96
CA HIS A 18 -11.29 -5.88 16.28
C HIS A 18 -9.89 -5.37 15.90
N PRO A 19 -9.39 -4.29 16.53
CA PRO A 19 -8.07 -3.77 16.24
C PRO A 19 -6.98 -4.70 16.81
N PRO A 20 -5.84 -4.85 16.12
CA PRO A 20 -4.68 -5.54 16.67
C PRO A 20 -4.15 -4.85 17.94
N HIS A 21 -3.59 -5.63 18.85
CA HIS A 21 -2.97 -5.09 20.08
C HIS A 21 -1.81 -4.12 19.78
N ILE A 22 -1.61 -3.11 20.64
CA ILE A 22 -0.59 -2.05 20.45
C ILE A 22 0.83 -2.59 20.23
N ALA A 23 1.19 -3.72 20.85
CA ALA A 23 2.48 -4.36 20.63
C ALA A 23 2.67 -4.81 19.16
N THR A 24 1.61 -5.34 18.55
CA THR A 24 1.58 -5.74 17.13
C THR A 24 1.68 -4.52 16.23
N LEU A 25 0.98 -3.44 16.55
CA LEU A 25 1.02 -2.18 15.78
C LEU A 25 2.42 -1.55 15.80
N ARG A 26 3.07 -1.51 16.98
CA ARG A 26 4.46 -1.04 17.10
C ARG A 26 5.44 -1.93 16.33
N ARG A 27 5.21 -3.24 16.32
CA ARG A 27 6.00 -4.18 15.51
C ARG A 27 5.84 -3.88 14.02
N TRP A 28 4.61 -3.62 13.55
CA TRP A 28 4.36 -3.24 12.16
C TRP A 28 5.03 -1.93 11.76
N ALA A 29 5.05 -0.94 12.66
CA ALA A 29 5.78 0.30 12.43
C ALA A 29 7.29 0.07 12.26
N ARG A 30 7.91 -0.78 13.10
CA ARG A 30 9.33 -1.14 13.00
C ARG A 30 9.66 -1.97 11.76
N GLU A 31 8.77 -2.88 11.38
CA GLU A 31 8.94 -3.75 10.21
C GLU A 31 8.49 -3.12 8.88
N SER A 32 8.17 -1.81 8.88
CA SER A 32 7.73 -1.08 7.68
C SER A 32 6.49 -1.70 6.99
N ARG A 33 5.59 -2.28 7.78
CA ARG A 33 4.31 -2.85 7.30
C ARG A 33 3.17 -1.83 7.22
N ILE A 34 3.45 -0.55 7.44
CA ILE A 34 2.49 0.55 7.35
C ILE A 34 3.04 1.57 6.35
N PHE A 35 2.22 1.95 5.38
CA PHE A 35 2.59 2.91 4.35
C PHE A 35 1.52 4.00 4.15
N PRO A 36 1.86 5.29 4.15
CA PRO A 36 3.22 5.85 4.33
C PRO A 36 3.83 5.55 5.71
N ALA A 37 5.16 5.62 5.80
CA ALA A 37 5.89 5.20 7.00
C ALA A 37 5.47 6.02 8.24
N PRO A 38 5.24 5.38 9.40
CA PRO A 38 4.95 6.07 10.65
C PRO A 38 6.08 7.01 11.07
N GLN A 39 5.74 8.16 11.64
CA GLN A 39 6.70 9.11 12.20
C GLN A 39 6.78 8.96 13.71
N LEU A 40 7.99 8.79 14.24
CA LEU A 40 8.24 8.73 15.68
C LEU A 40 8.30 10.14 16.26
N HIS A 41 7.35 10.49 17.13
CA HIS A 41 7.36 11.74 17.89
C HIS A 41 7.56 11.41 19.37
N GLY A 42 8.77 11.66 19.87
CA GLY A 42 9.16 11.30 21.23
C GLY A 42 9.11 9.79 21.47
N ARG A 43 8.14 9.31 22.26
CA ARG A 43 7.97 7.89 22.61
C ARG A 43 6.83 7.20 21.84
N SER A 44 6.12 7.93 20.98
CA SER A 44 4.92 7.44 20.31
C SER A 44 5.04 7.55 18.80
N TYR A 45 4.50 6.55 18.09
CA TYR A 45 4.39 6.58 16.64
C TYR A 45 3.09 7.24 16.22
N TYR A 46 3.19 8.07 15.19
CA TYR A 46 2.07 8.71 14.53
C TYR A 46 2.01 8.27 13.08
N VAL A 47 0.79 8.02 12.61
CA VAL A 47 0.49 7.46 11.31
C VAL A 47 -0.48 8.38 10.59
N LEU A 48 -0.33 8.53 9.29
CA LEU A 48 -1.30 9.26 8.49
C LEU A 48 -2.65 8.53 8.49
N ALA A 49 -3.76 9.26 8.57
CA ALA A 49 -5.10 8.67 8.49
C ALA A 49 -5.35 7.91 7.18
N THR A 50 -4.61 8.25 6.11
CA THR A 50 -4.65 7.59 4.80
C THR A 50 -3.67 6.42 4.67
N ALA A 51 -2.90 6.12 5.72
CA ALA A 51 -1.96 5.02 5.68
C ALA A 51 -2.66 3.67 5.65
N ARG A 52 -2.04 2.71 4.97
CA ARG A 52 -2.53 1.33 4.83
C ARG A 52 -1.53 0.34 5.39
N TYR A 53 -2.06 -0.78 5.87
CA TYR A 53 -1.27 -1.95 6.17
C TYR A 53 -0.80 -2.62 4.88
N ILE A 54 0.47 -3.06 4.86
CA ILE A 54 1.08 -3.82 3.78
C ILE A 54 1.55 -5.16 4.34
N ASP A 55 1.09 -6.24 3.71
CA ASP A 55 1.59 -7.58 3.95
C ASP A 55 2.76 -7.84 2.97
N PRO A 56 4.01 -8.03 3.47
CA PRO A 56 5.16 -8.24 2.60
C PRO A 56 5.11 -9.55 1.81
N THR A 57 4.27 -10.51 2.21
CA THR A 57 4.11 -11.79 1.53
C THR A 57 3.14 -11.72 0.36
N LYS A 58 2.29 -10.68 0.30
CA LYS A 58 1.26 -10.52 -0.71
C LYS A 58 1.69 -9.47 -1.72
N PRO A 59 1.62 -9.75 -3.03
CA PRO A 59 1.87 -8.73 -4.03
C PRO A 59 0.84 -7.61 -3.87
N ILE A 60 1.31 -6.37 -3.76
CA ILE A 60 0.44 -5.20 -3.76
C ILE A 60 -0.21 -5.15 -5.14
N ALA A 61 -1.54 -5.32 -5.19
CA ALA A 61 -2.28 -5.14 -6.43
C ALA A 61 -1.99 -3.72 -6.96
N PRO A 62 -1.55 -3.57 -8.23
CA PRO A 62 -1.34 -2.26 -8.80
C PRO A 62 -2.66 -1.50 -8.70
N GLN A 63 -2.63 -0.31 -8.12
CA GLN A 63 -3.78 0.58 -8.09
C GLN A 63 -4.11 0.87 -9.56
N ILE A 64 -5.20 0.28 -10.06
CA ILE A 64 -5.64 0.44 -11.44
C ILE A 64 -6.14 1.88 -11.54
N ASN A 65 -5.25 2.83 -11.83
CA ASN A 65 -5.64 4.18 -12.17
C ASN A 65 -6.42 4.09 -13.49
N GLN A 66 -7.75 4.07 -13.38
CA GLN A 66 -8.68 3.92 -14.50
C GLN A 66 -8.54 5.04 -15.56
N GLY A 67 -7.74 6.07 -15.29
CA GLY A 67 -7.46 7.19 -16.19
C GLY A 67 -6.13 7.14 -16.96
N SER A 68 -5.28 6.13 -16.77
CA SER A 68 -4.04 6.04 -17.57
C SER A 68 -4.30 5.21 -18.83
N PRO A 69 -4.08 5.74 -20.05
CA PRO A 69 -4.27 4.97 -21.27
C PRO A 69 -3.39 3.72 -21.17
N ARG A 70 -3.99 2.53 -21.38
CA ARG A 70 -3.28 1.25 -21.38
C ARG A 70 -2.15 1.35 -22.40
N ARG A 71 -0.95 1.71 -21.93
CA ARG A 71 0.28 1.54 -22.73
C ARG A 71 0.29 0.06 -23.06
N SER A 72 0.22 -0.26 -24.34
CA SER A 72 0.34 -1.63 -24.86
C SER A 72 1.42 -2.35 -24.07
N SER A 73 1.13 -3.57 -23.58
CA SER A 73 2.05 -4.30 -22.72
C SER A 73 3.44 -4.32 -23.34
N LEU A 74 4.49 -4.35 -22.52
CA LEU A 74 5.84 -4.60 -23.04
C LEU A 74 5.85 -5.88 -23.90
N ALA A 75 5.09 -6.89 -23.48
CA ALA A 75 4.88 -8.12 -24.26
C ALA A 75 4.23 -7.82 -25.62
N ASP A 76 3.18 -7.00 -25.67
CA ASP A 76 2.52 -6.60 -26.93
C ASP A 76 3.48 -5.84 -27.86
N ARG A 77 4.31 -4.96 -27.29
CA ARG A 77 5.30 -4.18 -28.06
C ARG A 77 6.40 -5.08 -28.62
N ILE A 78 6.93 -6.01 -27.82
CA ILE A 78 7.93 -6.98 -28.26
C ILE A 78 7.36 -7.92 -29.34
N MET A 79 6.11 -8.38 -29.19
CA MET A 79 5.46 -9.22 -30.19
C MET A 79 5.22 -8.47 -31.51
N LYS A 80 4.84 -7.18 -31.43
CA LYS A 80 4.68 -6.31 -32.60
C LYS A 80 6.02 -6.10 -33.32
N GLU A 81 7.09 -5.82 -32.58
CA GLU A 81 8.44 -5.64 -33.14
C GLU A 81 8.98 -6.92 -33.78
N ARG A 82 8.63 -8.09 -33.25
CA ARG A 82 9.04 -9.39 -33.79
C ARG A 82 8.12 -9.91 -34.91
N GLY A 83 7.11 -9.16 -35.33
CA GLY A 83 6.23 -9.52 -36.45
C GLY A 83 5.35 -10.76 -36.23
N LEU A 84 5.17 -11.20 -34.98
CA LEU A 84 4.45 -12.44 -34.62
C LEU A 84 2.96 -12.21 -34.28
N GLY A 85 2.43 -11.03 -34.56
CA GLY A 85 1.04 -10.67 -34.28
C GLY A 85 0.08 -11.15 -35.36
N LYS A 86 -0.63 -12.26 -35.09
CA LYS A 86 -1.82 -12.83 -35.76
C LYS A 86 -2.22 -12.19 -37.11
N THR A 87 -1.96 -12.92 -38.19
CA THR A 87 -2.80 -12.89 -39.40
C THR A 87 -4.21 -13.36 -39.05
N ALA A 88 -5.21 -12.64 -39.60
CA ALA A 88 -6.66 -12.89 -39.66
C ALA A 88 -7.22 -14.14 -38.98
#